data_AF-A0A8T5DA63-F1
#
_entry.id   AF-A0A8T5DA63-F1
#
_cell.length_a   1.000
_cell.length_b   1.000
_cell.length_c   1.000
_cell.angle_alpha   90.00
_cell.angle_beta   90.00
_cell.angle_gamma   90.00
#
_symmetry.space_group_name_H-M   'P 1'
#
loop_
_entity.id
_entity.type
_entity.pdbx_description
1 polymer ?
#
loop_
_entity_poly.entity_id
_entity_poly.type
_entity_poly.pdbx_seq_one_letter_code
_entity_poly.pdbx_strand_id
1 'polypeptide(L)'
;MESKIIMSPELSGSVRSYILDESLDVGEDLGVNKHPEERLYYFTDGRGLMSIYEEFPRGDVYEIRQDTAVFLTPMLEHQIINVGNSPLRYVVLMTTGGLAPDGDLSWSVISQRGVVVEKPQIGAGQATTRVFDEHSNPSKDEGLHLRIRDIMLRRPQKFSNAEVVTIQPGRSTRPHTHHDSEENYYILVGDGIFHWNDKDIPCKSGECVSYPIGVKRYVENTGSYPLSYLCYSAYTD
;
A
#
# COMPACT_ATOMS: atom_id res chain seq x y z
N MET A 1 -22.67 -0.27 2.06
CA MET A 1 -21.40 0.08 2.70
C MET A 1 -21.09 1.54 2.41
N GLU A 2 -20.80 2.33 3.42
CA GLU A 2 -20.42 3.75 3.27
C GLU A 2 -18.90 3.83 3.41
N SER A 3 -18.22 4.16 2.31
CA SER A 3 -16.77 4.27 2.26
C SER A 3 -16.26 5.39 3.15
N LYS A 4 -15.34 5.09 4.07
CA LYS A 4 -14.67 6.12 4.87
C LYS A 4 -13.49 6.66 4.08
N ILE A 5 -13.66 7.85 3.50
CA ILE A 5 -12.59 8.57 2.82
C ILE A 5 -11.60 9.10 3.87
N ILE A 6 -10.36 8.62 3.81
CA ILE A 6 -9.27 9.08 4.67
C ILE A 6 -8.52 10.23 4.00
N MET A 7 -8.25 10.10 2.70
CA MET A 7 -7.61 11.13 1.90
C MET A 7 -8.30 11.23 0.54
N SER A 8 -8.76 12.43 0.22
CA SER A 8 -9.28 12.77 -1.10
C SER A 8 -8.16 13.38 -1.98
N PRO A 9 -8.31 13.39 -3.31
CA PRO A 9 -7.25 13.78 -4.26
C PRO A 9 -6.68 15.15 -4.03
N GLU A 10 -7.53 16.09 -3.66
CA GLU A 10 -7.21 17.49 -3.48
C GLU A 10 -6.23 17.69 -2.32
N LEU A 11 -6.12 16.68 -1.44
CA LEU A 11 -5.17 16.61 -0.34
C LEU A 11 -3.88 15.83 -0.70
N SER A 12 -3.85 15.14 -1.84
CA SER A 12 -2.63 14.50 -2.36
C SER A 12 -1.72 15.51 -3.06
N GLY A 13 -0.41 15.28 -3.06
CA GLY A 13 0.57 16.19 -3.66
C GLY A 13 0.47 16.29 -5.18
N SER A 14 -0.06 15.24 -5.83
CA SER A 14 -0.21 15.10 -7.28
C SER A 14 -1.64 15.33 -7.78
N VAL A 15 -2.61 15.45 -6.86
CA VAL A 15 -4.06 15.47 -7.17
C VAL A 15 -4.55 14.20 -7.88
N ARG A 16 -3.85 13.08 -7.69
CA ARG A 16 -4.16 11.79 -8.32
C ARG A 16 -4.38 10.67 -7.33
N SER A 17 -4.05 10.85 -6.04
CA SER A 17 -4.04 9.77 -5.05
C SER A 17 -5.17 9.89 -4.02
N TYR A 18 -5.75 8.74 -3.66
CA TYR A 18 -6.88 8.62 -2.74
C TYR A 18 -6.59 7.50 -1.74
N ILE A 19 -7.11 7.62 -0.52
CA ILE A 19 -7.06 6.57 0.50
C ILE A 19 -8.44 6.36 1.10
N LEU A 20 -8.91 5.12 1.04
CA LEU A 20 -10.15 4.66 1.67
C LEU A 20 -9.85 3.66 2.79
N ASP A 21 -10.64 3.69 3.85
CA ASP A 21 -10.64 2.74 4.96
C ASP A 21 -11.99 2.02 4.97
N GLU A 22 -11.97 0.71 4.71
CA GLU A 22 -13.16 -0.07 4.37
C GLU A 22 -13.27 -1.32 5.24
N SER A 23 -14.49 -1.83 5.37
CA SER A 23 -14.75 -3.09 6.06
C SER A 23 -15.92 -3.84 5.49
N LEU A 24 -15.77 -5.16 5.33
CA LEU A 24 -16.84 -6.11 5.01
C LEU A 24 -17.27 -6.88 6.25
N ASP A 25 -18.56 -6.89 6.54
CA ASP A 25 -19.13 -7.72 7.60
C ASP A 25 -19.04 -9.22 7.22
N VAL A 26 -19.21 -10.09 8.21
CA VAL A 26 -19.08 -11.54 8.02
C VAL A 26 -20.10 -12.04 7.00
N GLY A 27 -19.62 -12.69 5.94
CA GLY A 27 -20.44 -13.20 4.84
C GLY A 27 -20.82 -12.18 3.78
N GLU A 28 -20.40 -10.90 3.91
CA GLU A 28 -20.59 -9.93 2.85
C GLU A 28 -19.68 -10.18 1.64
N ASP A 29 -20.19 -9.78 0.48
CA ASP A 29 -19.61 -9.96 -0.84
C ASP A 29 -19.84 -8.67 -1.65
N LEU A 30 -18.76 -8.11 -2.19
CA LEU A 30 -18.84 -6.90 -3.03
C LEU A 30 -19.33 -7.17 -4.45
N GLY A 31 -19.48 -8.44 -4.83
CA GLY A 31 -19.68 -8.86 -6.22
C GLY A 31 -18.48 -8.51 -7.11
N VAL A 32 -18.57 -8.91 -8.37
CA VAL A 32 -17.54 -8.56 -9.36
C VAL A 32 -17.64 -7.07 -9.71
N ASN A 33 -16.53 -6.35 -9.54
CA ASN A 33 -16.40 -4.95 -9.86
C ASN A 33 -15.03 -4.66 -10.50
N LYS A 34 -14.89 -3.44 -11.04
CA LYS A 34 -13.65 -2.94 -11.64
C LYS A 34 -13.58 -1.43 -11.54
N HIS A 35 -12.37 -0.90 -11.54
CA HIS A 35 -12.12 0.51 -11.26
C HIS A 35 -11.08 1.10 -12.20
N PRO A 36 -11.20 2.38 -12.59
CA PRO A 36 -10.27 3.03 -13.51
C PRO A 36 -8.94 3.41 -12.84
N GLU A 37 -8.86 3.42 -11.51
CA GLU A 37 -7.61 3.67 -10.79
C GLU A 37 -6.74 2.41 -10.72
N GLU A 38 -5.42 2.61 -10.64
CA GLU A 38 -4.54 1.56 -10.10
C GLU A 38 -4.80 1.48 -8.60
N ARG A 39 -4.95 0.27 -8.05
CA ARG A 39 -5.37 0.06 -6.65
C ARG A 39 -4.43 -0.87 -5.92
N LEU A 40 -4.06 -0.47 -4.71
CA LEU A 40 -3.47 -1.31 -3.69
C LEU A 40 -4.49 -1.55 -2.59
N TYR A 41 -4.94 -2.79 -2.45
CA TYR A 41 -5.67 -3.25 -1.28
C TYR A 41 -4.67 -3.73 -0.24
N TYR A 42 -4.69 -3.16 0.96
CA TYR A 42 -3.92 -3.67 2.10
C TYR A 42 -4.87 -4.13 3.20
N PHE A 43 -4.88 -5.43 3.47
CA PHE A 43 -5.76 -6.04 4.45
C PHE A 43 -5.16 -5.90 5.85
N THR A 44 -5.89 -5.21 6.74
CA THR A 44 -5.42 -4.86 8.09
C THR A 44 -5.94 -5.82 9.16
N ASP A 45 -7.07 -6.50 8.91
CA ASP A 45 -7.66 -7.49 9.81
C ASP A 45 -8.62 -8.44 9.07
N GLY A 46 -8.90 -9.60 9.65
CA GLY A 46 -9.86 -10.57 9.14
C GLY A 46 -9.32 -11.48 8.03
N ARG A 47 -10.24 -12.24 7.41
CA ARG A 47 -9.94 -13.23 6.37
C ARG A 47 -11.00 -13.20 5.28
N GLY A 48 -10.57 -13.25 4.03
CA GLY A 48 -11.44 -13.22 2.87
C GLY A 48 -10.90 -14.02 1.70
N LEU A 49 -11.65 -13.97 0.61
CA LEU A 49 -11.21 -14.41 -0.71
C LEU A 49 -11.29 -13.24 -1.67
N MET A 50 -10.32 -13.17 -2.58
CA MET A 50 -10.34 -12.28 -3.72
C MET A 50 -10.36 -13.12 -4.99
N SER A 51 -11.42 -13.01 -5.79
CA SER A 51 -11.53 -13.68 -7.10
C SER A 51 -11.25 -12.68 -8.21
N ILE A 52 -10.40 -13.04 -9.16
CA ILE A 52 -10.01 -12.17 -10.28
C ILE A 52 -10.66 -12.68 -11.58
N TYR A 53 -11.02 -11.75 -12.47
CA TYR A 53 -11.73 -11.92 -13.75
C TYR A 53 -13.17 -12.38 -13.66
N GLU A 54 -13.45 -13.39 -12.85
CA GLU A 54 -14.79 -13.94 -12.70
C GLU A 54 -15.17 -14.03 -11.22
N GLU A 55 -16.47 -14.14 -10.97
CA GLU A 55 -16.98 -14.43 -9.63
C GLU A 55 -16.45 -15.77 -9.12
N PHE A 56 -16.29 -15.87 -7.81
CA PHE A 56 -15.98 -17.11 -7.13
C PHE A 56 -17.06 -18.18 -7.42
N PRO A 57 -16.69 -19.45 -7.66
CA PRO A 57 -15.33 -20.01 -7.66
C PRO A 57 -14.67 -20.07 -9.06
N ARG A 58 -15.22 -19.40 -10.08
CA ARG A 58 -14.77 -19.54 -11.46
C ARG A 58 -13.51 -18.75 -11.77
N GLY A 59 -13.30 -17.63 -11.08
CA GLY A 59 -12.12 -16.78 -11.26
C GLY A 59 -10.85 -17.34 -10.64
N ASP A 60 -9.76 -16.57 -10.76
CA ASP A 60 -8.52 -16.86 -10.05
C ASP A 60 -8.63 -16.42 -8.59
N VAL A 61 -8.73 -17.39 -7.69
CA VAL A 61 -9.02 -17.14 -6.28
C VAL A 61 -7.74 -17.06 -5.45
N TYR A 62 -7.62 -15.97 -4.71
CA TYR A 62 -6.54 -15.71 -3.75
C TYR A 62 -7.12 -15.59 -2.34
N GLU A 63 -6.45 -16.22 -1.38
CA GLU A 63 -6.74 -15.94 0.03
C GLU A 63 -6.17 -14.57 0.41
N ILE A 64 -7.00 -13.75 1.03
CA ILE A 64 -6.64 -12.44 1.57
C ILE A 64 -6.86 -12.44 3.08
N ARG A 65 -5.93 -11.83 3.82
CA ARG A 65 -5.98 -11.74 5.28
C ARG A 65 -5.07 -10.61 5.74
N GLN A 66 -5.08 -10.32 7.04
CA GLN A 66 -4.13 -9.38 7.65
C GLN A 66 -2.71 -9.58 7.10
N ASP A 67 -2.07 -8.48 6.70
CA ASP A 67 -0.73 -8.36 6.08
C ASP A 67 -0.61 -8.68 4.58
N THR A 68 -1.69 -9.15 3.95
CA THR A 68 -1.75 -9.31 2.49
C THR A 68 -1.95 -7.95 1.84
N ALA A 69 -1.17 -7.68 0.80
CA ALA A 69 -1.40 -6.56 -0.11
C ALA A 69 -1.65 -7.07 -1.52
N VAL A 70 -2.65 -6.51 -2.19
CA VAL A 70 -3.01 -6.88 -3.56
C VAL A 70 -2.96 -5.63 -4.44
N PHE A 71 -2.03 -5.62 -5.38
CA PHE A 71 -1.90 -4.58 -6.39
C PHE A 71 -2.69 -4.96 -7.63
N LEU A 72 -3.65 -4.13 -8.04
CA LEU A 72 -4.45 -4.32 -9.25
C LEU A 72 -4.16 -3.23 -10.28
N THR A 73 -3.96 -3.65 -11.54
CA THR A 73 -4.01 -2.75 -12.68
C THR A 73 -5.41 -2.17 -12.86
N PRO A 74 -5.56 -0.96 -13.46
CA PRO A 74 -6.87 -0.42 -13.82
C PRO A 74 -7.74 -1.40 -14.60
N MET A 75 -9.04 -1.34 -14.38
CA MET A 75 -10.10 -2.11 -15.05
C MET A 75 -10.01 -3.62 -14.86
N LEU A 76 -9.14 -4.11 -13.98
CA LEU A 76 -9.09 -5.53 -13.62
C LEU A 76 -10.34 -5.91 -12.81
N GLU A 77 -11.12 -6.82 -13.36
CA GLU A 77 -12.30 -7.36 -12.70
C GLU A 77 -11.89 -8.19 -11.48
N HIS A 78 -12.51 -7.89 -10.35
CA HIS A 78 -12.27 -8.60 -9.10
C HIS A 78 -13.51 -8.59 -8.19
N GLN A 79 -13.56 -9.57 -7.31
CA GLN A 79 -14.56 -9.73 -6.27
C GLN A 79 -13.85 -9.93 -4.94
N ILE A 80 -14.40 -9.35 -3.86
CA ILE A 80 -13.89 -9.54 -2.49
C ILE A 80 -15.02 -10.09 -1.63
N ILE A 81 -14.77 -11.20 -0.96
CA ILE A 81 -15.72 -11.91 -0.12
C ILE A 81 -15.13 -12.07 1.29
N ASN A 82 -15.86 -11.66 2.33
CA ASN A 82 -15.49 -12.00 3.69
C ASN A 82 -15.94 -13.42 4.03
N VAL A 83 -14.97 -14.35 4.11
CA VAL A 83 -15.19 -15.76 4.50
C VAL A 83 -14.74 -16.06 5.93
N GLY A 84 -14.32 -15.03 6.66
CA GLY A 84 -13.86 -15.11 8.04
C GLY A 84 -15.01 -15.17 9.05
N ASN A 85 -14.64 -15.12 10.32
CA ASN A 85 -15.55 -15.04 11.47
C ASN A 85 -15.52 -13.66 12.16
N SER A 86 -14.84 -12.69 11.56
CA SER A 86 -14.75 -11.29 11.98
C SER A 86 -14.88 -10.38 10.76
N PRO A 87 -15.15 -9.08 10.94
CA PRO A 87 -15.08 -8.13 9.83
C PRO A 87 -13.73 -8.19 9.13
N LEU A 88 -13.75 -8.20 7.80
CA LEU A 88 -12.56 -8.07 6.97
C LEU A 88 -12.29 -6.58 6.78
N ARG A 89 -11.17 -6.08 7.32
CA ARG A 89 -10.80 -4.66 7.26
C ARG A 89 -9.65 -4.46 6.29
N TYR A 90 -9.73 -3.41 5.49
CA TYR A 90 -8.69 -3.10 4.52
C TYR A 90 -8.67 -1.63 4.17
N VAL A 91 -7.49 -1.17 3.76
CA VAL A 91 -7.25 0.16 3.23
C VAL A 91 -7.03 0.05 1.74
N VAL A 92 -7.62 0.96 0.97
CA VAL A 92 -7.42 1.03 -0.47
C VAL A 92 -6.66 2.31 -0.80
N LEU A 93 -5.42 2.16 -1.25
CA LEU A 93 -4.62 3.26 -1.78
C LEU A 93 -4.70 3.19 -3.30
N MET A 94 -4.98 4.31 -3.95
CA MET A 94 -5.21 4.31 -5.39
C MET A 94 -4.69 5.57 -6.07
N THR A 95 -4.27 5.42 -7.32
CA THR A 95 -3.80 6.53 -8.16
C THR A 95 -4.50 6.51 -9.53
N THR A 96 -4.96 7.68 -9.97
CA THR A 96 -5.58 7.85 -11.29
C THR A 96 -4.54 7.95 -12.42
N GLY A 97 -4.95 7.61 -13.64
CA GLY A 97 -4.13 7.74 -14.85
C GLY A 97 -3.18 6.56 -15.13
N GLY A 98 -3.35 5.44 -14.43
CA GLY A 98 -2.76 4.17 -14.84
C GLY A 98 -3.36 3.70 -16.18
N LEU A 99 -2.60 2.93 -16.95
CA LEU A 99 -3.07 2.36 -18.21
C LEU A 99 -3.93 1.12 -17.96
N ALA A 100 -5.08 1.06 -18.64
CA ALA A 100 -5.92 -0.14 -18.67
C ALA A 100 -5.21 -1.25 -19.48
N PRO A 101 -5.50 -2.52 -19.19
CA PRO A 101 -4.96 -3.62 -19.97
C PRO A 101 -5.61 -3.69 -21.36
N ASP A 102 -4.79 -3.60 -22.41
CA ASP A 102 -5.17 -4.03 -23.77
C ASP A 102 -4.91 -5.55 -23.95
N GLY A 103 -5.88 -6.29 -24.52
CA GLY A 103 -5.72 -7.68 -24.98
C GLY A 103 -5.71 -8.79 -23.91
N ASP A 104 -5.44 -10.03 -24.34
CA ASP A 104 -5.29 -11.20 -23.45
C ASP A 104 -4.11 -10.99 -22.49
N LEU A 105 -4.41 -11.00 -21.19
CA LEU A 105 -3.43 -10.79 -20.13
C LEU A 105 -2.46 -11.97 -20.06
N SER A 106 -1.20 -11.75 -20.45
CA SER A 106 -0.12 -12.68 -20.12
C SER A 106 0.38 -12.40 -18.71
N TRP A 107 0.36 -13.43 -17.88
CA TRP A 107 0.60 -13.42 -16.43
C TRP A 107 2.01 -13.05 -15.98
N SER A 108 2.88 -12.59 -16.88
CA SER A 108 4.24 -12.18 -16.56
C SER A 108 4.24 -10.98 -15.61
N VAL A 109 4.17 -11.27 -14.32
CA VAL A 109 4.35 -10.31 -13.23
C VAL A 109 5.84 -10.06 -13.12
N ILE A 110 6.26 -8.83 -13.39
CA ILE A 110 7.61 -8.39 -13.04
C ILE A 110 7.59 -7.99 -11.56
N SER A 111 8.26 -8.76 -10.71
CA SER A 111 8.58 -8.32 -9.34
C SER A 111 9.31 -6.98 -9.40
N GLN A 112 9.36 -6.22 -8.30
CA GLN A 112 10.17 -4.98 -8.20
C GLN A 112 11.64 -5.17 -8.68
N ARG A 113 12.13 -6.41 -8.75
CA ARG A 113 13.48 -6.79 -9.17
C ARG A 113 13.61 -7.25 -10.63
N GLY A 114 12.59 -7.12 -11.47
CA GLY A 114 12.68 -7.56 -12.88
C GLY A 114 12.38 -9.05 -13.10
N VAL A 115 12.05 -9.82 -12.06
CA VAL A 115 11.79 -11.27 -12.18
C VAL A 115 10.36 -11.51 -12.65
N VAL A 116 10.21 -12.26 -13.75
CA VAL A 116 8.93 -12.70 -14.32
C VAL A 116 8.49 -14.02 -13.68
N VAL A 117 7.24 -14.11 -13.19
CA VAL A 117 6.61 -15.36 -12.74
C VAL A 117 5.39 -15.71 -13.59
N GLU A 118 5.09 -17.00 -13.72
CA GLU A 118 3.97 -17.52 -14.53
C GLU A 118 2.60 -17.25 -13.91
N LYS A 119 2.49 -17.22 -12.58
CA LYS A 119 1.27 -16.83 -11.86
C LYS A 119 1.63 -16.06 -10.59
N PRO A 120 0.93 -14.98 -10.22
CA PRO A 120 1.09 -14.34 -8.94
C PRO A 120 0.86 -15.35 -7.80
N GLN A 121 1.74 -15.32 -6.81
CA GLN A 121 1.63 -16.13 -5.60
C GLN A 121 1.83 -15.20 -4.40
N ILE A 122 1.25 -15.53 -3.25
CA ILE A 122 1.51 -14.82 -1.99
C ILE A 122 3.01 -14.92 -1.71
N GLY A 123 3.75 -13.81 -1.82
CA GLY A 123 5.20 -13.89 -1.81
C GLY A 123 5.89 -13.25 -3.01
N ALA A 124 5.22 -13.23 -4.16
CA ALA A 124 5.77 -12.72 -5.40
C ALA A 124 5.82 -11.18 -5.35
N GLY A 125 7.00 -10.65 -5.03
CA GLY A 125 7.23 -9.21 -4.88
C GLY A 125 7.56 -8.76 -3.46
N GLN A 126 7.57 -9.66 -2.47
CA GLN A 126 7.93 -9.31 -1.10
C GLN A 126 9.33 -8.70 -1.04
N ALA A 127 9.39 -7.40 -0.79
CA ALA A 127 10.62 -6.75 -0.38
C ALA A 127 10.72 -6.81 1.15
N THR A 128 11.87 -7.27 1.65
CA THR A 128 12.22 -7.07 3.06
C THR A 128 13.55 -6.35 3.06
N THR A 129 13.51 -5.06 3.34
CA THR A 129 14.73 -4.29 3.57
C THR A 129 14.92 -4.20 5.06
N ARG A 130 15.79 -5.05 5.62
CA ARG A 130 16.26 -4.81 6.99
C ARG A 130 17.13 -3.57 6.94
N VAL A 131 16.60 -2.43 7.37
CA VAL A 131 17.42 -1.26 7.63
C VAL A 131 18.02 -1.43 9.02
N PHE A 132 18.99 -2.34 9.09
CA PHE A 132 20.03 -2.36 10.10
C PHE A 132 21.24 -2.88 9.36
N ASP A 133 21.98 -1.98 8.73
CA ASP A 133 23.34 -2.33 8.33
C ASP A 133 24.31 -1.36 8.98
N GLU A 134 24.95 -1.88 10.01
CA GLU A 134 26.14 -1.37 10.69
C GLU A 134 27.26 -0.96 9.70
N HIS A 135 27.16 -1.31 8.41
CA HIS A 135 28.13 -0.98 7.37
C HIS A 135 27.80 0.27 6.52
N SER A 136 26.67 0.97 6.70
CA SER A 136 26.32 2.13 5.84
C SER A 136 26.32 3.51 6.51
N ASN A 137 26.41 3.58 7.85
CA ASN A 137 26.94 4.69 8.66
C ASN A 137 26.48 4.47 10.13
N PRO A 138 27.34 4.03 11.05
CA PRO A 138 26.96 3.72 12.44
C PRO A 138 26.52 4.94 13.29
N SER A 139 26.46 6.15 12.71
CA SER A 139 26.04 7.37 13.42
C SER A 139 24.59 7.79 13.18
N LYS A 140 23.80 7.03 12.39
CA LYS A 140 22.37 7.34 12.20
C LYS A 140 21.51 6.09 12.28
N ASP A 141 20.66 6.07 13.29
CA ASP A 141 19.74 4.97 13.59
C ASP A 141 18.45 5.10 12.77
N GLU A 142 18.18 4.15 11.89
CA GLU A 142 16.97 4.12 11.04
C GLU A 142 15.95 3.06 11.48
N GLY A 143 14.68 3.24 11.07
CA GLY A 143 13.58 2.29 11.30
C GLY A 143 13.59 1.09 10.35
N LEU A 144 12.86 0.02 10.70
CA LEU A 144 12.79 -1.24 9.96
C LEU A 144 11.77 -1.18 8.81
N HIS A 145 12.18 -1.50 7.57
CA HIS A 145 11.22 -1.74 6.47
C HIS A 145 10.78 -3.22 6.51
N LEU A 146 9.48 -3.44 6.70
CA LEU A 146 8.91 -4.77 6.93
C LEU A 146 8.46 -5.44 5.64
N ARG A 147 8.34 -6.76 5.71
CA ARG A 147 7.77 -7.63 4.69
C ARG A 147 6.26 -7.40 4.58
N ILE A 148 5.80 -6.88 3.46
CA ILE A 148 4.40 -7.01 3.03
C ILE A 148 4.22 -8.37 2.36
N ARG A 149 3.07 -9.04 2.51
CA ARG A 149 2.73 -10.20 1.67
C ARG A 149 2.07 -9.76 0.38
N ASP A 150 2.88 -9.54 -0.63
CA ASP A 150 2.41 -9.02 -1.91
C ASP A 150 1.81 -10.10 -2.83
N ILE A 151 0.66 -9.76 -3.42
CA ILE A 151 0.08 -10.37 -4.60
C ILE A 151 0.02 -9.28 -5.69
N MET A 152 0.96 -9.35 -6.63
CA MET A 152 1.13 -8.33 -7.67
C MET A 152 0.32 -8.71 -8.91
N LEU A 153 -0.94 -8.27 -8.99
CA LEU A 153 -1.83 -8.43 -10.16
C LEU A 153 -1.77 -7.16 -11.05
N ARG A 154 -0.54 -6.70 -11.31
CA ARG A 154 -0.26 -5.48 -12.07
C ARG A 154 0.69 -5.76 -13.22
N ARG A 155 0.55 -5.01 -14.33
CA ARG A 155 1.51 -5.04 -15.44
C ARG A 155 2.82 -4.34 -15.05
N PRO A 156 3.92 -4.56 -15.78
CA PRO A 156 5.15 -3.79 -15.61
C PRO A 156 4.95 -2.34 -16.09
N GLN A 157 4.37 -1.53 -15.23
CA GLN A 157 4.18 -0.10 -15.41
C GLN A 157 4.57 0.58 -14.10
N LYS A 158 5.49 1.56 -14.15
CA LYS A 158 6.00 2.21 -12.95
C LYS A 158 5.10 3.40 -12.59
N PHE A 159 3.84 3.13 -12.21
CA PHE A 159 2.91 4.17 -11.76
C PHE A 159 2.93 4.35 -10.24
N SER A 160 3.05 3.26 -9.48
CA SER A 160 3.15 3.35 -8.03
C SER A 160 3.95 2.20 -7.40
N ASN A 161 4.38 2.39 -6.16
CA ASN A 161 4.95 1.35 -5.30
C ASN A 161 4.44 1.52 -3.87
N ALA A 162 4.52 0.46 -3.07
CA ALA A 162 4.20 0.55 -1.66
C ALA A 162 5.15 -0.26 -0.78
N GLU A 163 5.27 0.17 0.46
CA GLU A 163 6.02 -0.49 1.50
C GLU A 163 5.37 -0.29 2.87
N VAL A 164 5.62 -1.22 3.80
CA VAL A 164 5.28 -1.06 5.21
C VAL A 164 6.57 -0.74 5.93
N VAL A 165 6.60 0.41 6.57
CA VAL A 165 7.74 0.85 7.37
C VAL A 165 7.35 0.82 8.84
N THR A 166 8.26 0.38 9.69
CA THR A 166 8.10 0.33 11.14
C THR A 166 9.28 0.97 11.84
N ILE A 167 9.05 2.09 12.51
CA ILE A 167 10.05 2.86 13.22
C ILE A 167 9.95 2.52 14.71
N GLN A 168 11.07 2.09 15.31
CA GLN A 168 11.12 1.81 16.75
C GLN A 168 11.06 3.12 17.57
N PRO A 169 10.63 3.07 18.84
CA PRO A 169 10.63 4.24 19.72
C PRO A 169 11.95 5.00 19.72
N GLY A 170 11.89 6.33 19.59
CA GLY A 170 13.06 7.21 19.56
C GLY A 170 13.91 7.12 18.29
N ARG A 171 13.40 6.49 17.23
CA ARG A 171 14.07 6.39 15.92
C ARG A 171 13.38 7.25 14.86
N SER A 172 14.07 7.46 13.75
CA SER A 172 13.53 8.20 12.59
C SER A 172 13.99 7.58 11.27
N THR A 173 13.32 7.88 10.16
CA THR A 173 13.89 7.66 8.83
C THR A 173 14.97 8.70 8.53
N ARG A 174 15.89 8.44 7.58
CA ARG A 174 16.82 9.48 7.13
C ARG A 174 16.07 10.60 6.41
N PRO A 175 16.49 11.86 6.61
CA PRO A 175 16.07 12.96 5.76
C PRO A 175 16.43 12.71 4.29
N HIS A 176 15.43 12.74 3.41
CA HIS A 176 15.59 12.55 1.97
C HIS A 176 14.56 13.38 1.19
N THR A 177 14.66 13.35 -0.14
CA THR A 177 13.75 14.05 -1.07
C THR A 177 13.56 13.17 -2.31
N HIS A 178 12.31 12.92 -2.70
CA HIS A 178 11.99 12.35 -4.01
C HIS A 178 11.61 13.46 -5.00
N HIS A 179 12.12 13.36 -6.22
CA HIS A 179 11.92 14.32 -7.30
C HIS A 179 10.99 13.79 -8.41
N ASP A 180 10.67 12.50 -8.38
CA ASP A 180 9.89 11.77 -9.38
C ASP A 180 8.60 11.16 -8.81
N SER A 181 8.35 11.34 -7.51
CA SER A 181 7.22 10.72 -6.81
C SER A 181 6.75 11.52 -5.60
N GLU A 182 5.43 11.58 -5.46
CA GLU A 182 4.81 11.88 -4.17
C GLU A 182 4.77 10.63 -3.31
N GLU A 183 4.58 10.80 -2.00
CA GLU A 183 4.35 9.68 -1.10
C GLU A 183 3.19 9.95 -0.18
N ASN A 184 2.25 9.02 -0.16
CA ASN A 184 1.07 9.04 0.67
C ASN A 184 1.21 7.98 1.76
N TYR A 185 0.97 8.38 3.00
CA TYR A 185 1.18 7.58 4.19
C TYR A 185 -0.14 7.29 4.85
N TYR A 186 -0.38 6.05 5.24
CA TYR A 186 -1.50 5.67 6.11
C TYR A 186 -0.94 5.03 7.39
N ILE A 187 -1.24 5.60 8.55
CA ILE A 187 -0.67 5.13 9.82
C ILE A 187 -1.45 3.90 10.29
N LEU A 188 -0.78 2.75 10.34
CA LEU A 188 -1.38 1.49 10.78
C LEU A 188 -1.46 1.43 12.30
N VAL A 189 -0.34 1.70 12.98
CA VAL A 189 -0.19 1.59 14.44
C VAL A 189 0.79 2.64 14.95
N GLY A 190 0.53 3.18 16.14
CA GLY A 190 1.40 4.12 16.83
C GLY A 190 1.15 5.58 16.45
N ASP A 191 2.02 6.43 16.99
CA ASP A 191 2.01 7.89 16.86
C ASP A 191 3.41 8.35 16.44
N GLY A 192 3.49 9.41 15.65
CA GLY A 192 4.76 9.96 15.19
C GLY A 192 4.64 11.39 14.68
N ILE A 193 5.79 11.95 14.33
CA ILE A 193 5.90 13.28 13.73
C ILE A 193 6.45 13.13 12.32
N PHE A 194 5.68 13.60 11.36
CA PHE A 194 6.06 13.70 9.96
C PHE A 194 6.64 15.08 9.72
N HIS A 195 7.91 15.12 9.33
CA HIS A 195 8.64 16.36 9.09
C HIS A 195 8.60 16.72 7.62
N TRP A 196 8.21 17.95 7.30
CA TRP A 196 8.23 18.51 5.95
C TRP A 196 8.86 19.90 5.98
N ASN A 197 10.06 20.04 5.41
CA ASN A 197 10.84 21.29 5.45
C ASN A 197 10.97 21.77 6.91
N ASP A 198 10.29 22.87 7.28
CA ASP A 198 10.29 23.44 8.63
C ASP A 198 8.96 23.21 9.38
N LYS A 199 8.16 22.23 8.94
CA LYS A 199 6.86 21.86 9.53
C LYS A 199 6.90 20.49 10.17
N ASP A 200 6.27 20.41 11.34
CA ASP A 200 6.05 19.18 12.09
C ASP A 200 4.56 18.82 12.04
N ILE A 201 4.26 17.62 11.54
CA ILE A 201 2.90 17.12 11.34
C ILE A 201 2.72 15.91 12.26
N PRO A 202 2.13 16.08 13.47
CA PRO A 202 1.83 14.94 14.33
C PRO A 202 0.73 14.10 13.68
N CYS A 203 0.95 12.79 13.62
CA CYS A 203 -0.03 11.84 13.13
C CYS A 203 -0.11 10.59 14.00
N LYS A 204 -1.30 9.99 14.01
CA LYS A 204 -1.61 8.78 14.76
C LYS A 204 -2.32 7.74 13.90
N SER A 205 -2.49 6.55 14.47
CA SER A 205 -3.16 5.42 13.81
C SER A 205 -4.50 5.80 13.20
N GLY A 206 -4.72 5.38 11.95
CA GLY A 206 -5.91 5.67 11.15
C GLY A 206 -5.88 7.01 10.40
N GLU A 207 -4.86 7.85 10.60
CA GLU A 207 -4.67 9.10 9.86
C GLU A 207 -3.73 8.93 8.66
N CYS A 208 -3.65 9.97 7.83
CA CYS A 208 -2.79 10.00 6.66
C CYS A 208 -1.94 11.28 6.57
N VAL A 209 -0.79 11.16 5.91
CA VAL A 209 0.06 12.29 5.50
C VAL A 209 0.41 12.14 4.04
N SER A 210 0.40 13.24 3.28
CA SER A 210 0.86 13.27 1.89
C SER A 210 2.03 14.23 1.77
N TYR A 211 3.17 13.73 1.29
CA TYR A 211 4.33 14.55 0.94
C TYR A 211 4.31 14.87 -0.56
N PRO A 212 4.28 16.16 -0.94
CA PRO A 212 4.42 16.52 -2.34
C PRO A 212 5.84 16.30 -2.84
N ILE A 213 5.99 16.32 -4.16
CA ILE A 213 7.29 16.16 -4.83
C ILE A 213 8.25 17.28 -4.45
N GLY A 214 9.54 16.95 -4.31
CA GLY A 214 10.60 17.92 -4.11
C GLY A 214 10.77 18.43 -2.67
N VAL A 215 10.01 17.91 -1.72
CA VAL A 215 10.14 18.30 -0.31
C VAL A 215 11.15 17.43 0.43
N LYS A 216 11.91 18.07 1.33
CA LYS A 216 12.76 17.34 2.28
C LYS A 216 11.89 16.81 3.41
N ARG A 217 11.98 15.49 3.62
CA ARG A 217 11.08 14.75 4.50
C ARG A 217 11.82 13.73 5.37
N TYR A 218 11.28 13.46 6.54
CA TYR A 218 11.58 12.29 7.36
C TYR A 218 10.46 12.08 8.38
N VAL A 219 10.39 10.89 8.95
CA VAL A 219 9.39 10.52 9.95
C VAL A 219 10.12 10.14 11.23
N GLU A 220 9.62 10.62 12.36
CA GLU A 220 10.16 10.36 13.68
C GLU A 220 9.11 9.68 14.56
N ASN A 221 9.50 8.60 15.23
CA ASN A 221 8.69 7.99 16.27
C ASN A 221 9.06 8.60 17.63
N THR A 222 8.27 9.56 18.09
CA THR A 222 8.41 10.20 19.39
C THR A 222 7.65 9.48 20.51
N GLY A 223 6.94 8.39 20.17
CA GLY A 223 6.17 7.56 21.10
C GLY A 223 7.00 6.52 21.85
N SER A 224 6.31 5.74 22.69
CA SER A 224 6.91 4.64 23.47
C SER A 224 6.70 3.25 22.85
N TYR A 225 5.96 3.16 21.75
CA TYR A 225 5.66 1.93 21.02
C TYR A 225 6.06 2.06 19.55
N PRO A 226 6.26 0.95 18.81
CA PRO A 226 6.54 1.01 17.39
C PRO A 226 5.48 1.80 16.60
N LEU A 227 5.96 2.64 15.67
CA LEU A 227 5.15 3.34 14.69
C LEU A 227 5.22 2.56 13.38
N SER A 228 4.09 2.09 12.88
CA SER A 228 3.99 1.38 11.60
C SER A 228 3.05 2.12 10.65
N TYR A 229 3.46 2.26 9.39
CA TYR A 229 2.64 2.90 8.36
C TYR A 229 2.83 2.24 6.99
N LEU A 230 1.81 2.35 6.14
CA LEU A 230 1.93 2.12 4.71
C LEU A 230 2.49 3.38 4.07
N CYS A 231 3.56 3.27 3.30
CA CYS A 231 4.02 4.29 2.38
C CYS A 231 3.63 3.86 0.97
N TYR A 232 2.94 4.73 0.24
CA TYR A 232 2.51 4.51 -1.13
C TYR A 232 3.03 5.64 -2.01
N SER A 233 4.06 5.33 -2.78
CA SER A 233 4.72 6.26 -3.70
C SER A 233 3.98 6.25 -5.03
N ALA A 234 3.46 7.40 -5.46
CA ALA A 234 2.89 7.58 -6.79
C ALA A 234 3.87 8.37 -7.66
N TYR A 235 4.34 7.75 -8.74
CA TYR A 235 5.33 8.35 -9.64
C TYR A 235 4.66 9.32 -10.62
N THR A 236 5.31 10.44 -10.87
CA THR A 236 4.95 11.33 -11.98
C THR A 236 5.66 10.88 -13.24
N ASP A 237 4.95 10.94 -14.36
CA ASP A 237 5.45 10.66 -15.71
C ASP A 237 6.63 11.58 -16.11
#